data_AF-A0A0F2TG90-F1
#
_entry.id   AF-A0A0F2TG90-F1
#
_cell.length_a   1.000
_cell.length_b   1.000
_cell.length_c   1.000
_cell.angle_alpha   90.00
_cell.angle_beta   90.00
_cell.angle_gamma   90.00
#
_symmetry.space_group_name_H-M   'P 1'
#
loop_
_entity.id
_entity.type
_entity.pdbx_description
1 polymer ?
#
loop_
_entity_poly.entity_id
_entity_poly.type
_entity_poly.pdbx_seq_one_letter_code
_entity_poly.pdbx_strand_id
1 'polypeptide(L)'
;MALTPYQQQLHDRITAATEVTAPPAPWRPVGRGLIPVGGLLGIGFAVHPDTGHDLVLTVSSSGHGLFDAVTGEKLERAYDPEEDPDGPDLSCPGIGPVAHVRIPVAGLWGGGLHTGARGGWGIEVISPEWPSHRVLMTTGPWTGEHGKDWHHIFHASWSEFRAAGFSPTGRTLAVATSSDLTLWTVA
;
A
#
# COMPACT_ATOMS: atom_id res chain seq x y z
N MET A 1 -13.53 21.38 -20.19
CA MET A 1 -12.50 20.97 -21.18
C MET A 1 -12.88 19.57 -21.63
N ALA A 2 -12.94 19.30 -22.94
CA ALA A 2 -13.23 17.95 -23.43
C ALA A 2 -11.97 17.07 -23.30
N LEU A 3 -12.15 15.79 -22.96
CA LEU A 3 -11.06 14.81 -22.97
C LEU A 3 -10.54 14.64 -24.40
N THR A 4 -9.22 14.51 -24.54
CA THR A 4 -8.63 14.09 -25.83
C THR A 4 -9.04 12.65 -26.14
N PRO A 5 -9.01 12.22 -27.42
CA PRO A 5 -9.32 10.84 -27.78
C PRO A 5 -8.49 9.80 -27.02
N TYR A 6 -7.22 10.11 -26.75
CA TYR A 6 -6.32 9.26 -25.96
C TYR A 6 -6.77 9.15 -24.49
N GLN A 7 -7.12 10.27 -23.86
CA GLN A 7 -7.63 10.28 -22.48
C GLN A 7 -8.95 9.53 -22.36
N GLN A 8 -9.87 9.70 -23.33
CA GLN A 8 -11.13 8.98 -23.36
C GLN A 8 -10.91 7.46 -23.48
N GLN A 9 -10.01 7.04 -24.38
CA GLN A 9 -9.67 5.62 -24.56
C GLN A 9 -9.10 4.99 -23.29
N LEU A 10 -8.19 5.67 -22.59
CA LEU A 10 -7.63 5.19 -21.32
C LEU A 10 -8.69 5.12 -20.23
N HIS A 11 -9.51 6.17 -20.11
CA HIS A 11 -10.61 6.22 -19.14
C HIS A 11 -11.57 5.04 -19.36
N ASP A 12 -12.06 4.84 -20.58
CA ASP A 12 -13.02 3.78 -20.89
C ASP A 12 -12.45 2.39 -20.61
N ARG A 13 -11.17 2.18 -20.90
CA ARG A 13 -10.46 0.92 -20.62
C ARG A 13 -10.40 0.62 -19.13
N ILE A 14 -10.02 1.61 -18.32
CA ILE A 14 -9.90 1.47 -16.87
C ILE A 14 -11.28 1.26 -16.23
N THR A 15 -12.27 2.04 -16.65
CA THR A 15 -13.62 1.98 -16.09
C THR A 15 -14.32 0.67 -16.45
N ALA A 16 -14.04 0.11 -17.64
CA ALA A 16 -14.53 -1.21 -18.03
C ALA A 16 -13.91 -2.37 -17.21
N ALA A 17 -12.70 -2.20 -16.66
CA ALA A 17 -12.06 -3.18 -15.78
C ALA A 17 -12.59 -3.07 -14.34
N THR A 18 -13.84 -3.47 -14.14
CA THR A 18 -14.51 -3.42 -12.83
C THR A 18 -14.11 -4.57 -11.91
N GLU A 19 -13.64 -5.68 -12.46
CA GLU A 19 -13.25 -6.86 -11.68
C GLU A 19 -11.96 -6.59 -10.90
N VAL A 20 -12.05 -6.64 -9.57
CA VAL A 20 -10.87 -6.63 -8.69
C VAL A 20 -10.34 -8.06 -8.62
N THR A 21 -9.11 -8.25 -9.07
CA THR A 21 -8.41 -9.54 -9.05
C THR A 21 -7.32 -9.52 -8.00
N ALA A 22 -7.01 -10.68 -7.40
CA ALA A 22 -5.83 -10.77 -6.55
C ALA A 22 -4.57 -10.45 -7.39
N PRO A 23 -3.54 -9.81 -6.81
CA PRO A 23 -2.22 -9.75 -7.42
C PRO A 23 -1.80 -11.12 -7.96
N PRO A 24 -1.33 -11.20 -9.22
CA PRO A 24 -0.94 -12.46 -9.83
C PRO A 24 0.26 -13.09 -9.10
N ALA A 25 0.48 -14.39 -9.34
CA ALA A 25 1.67 -15.07 -8.85
C ALA A 25 2.95 -14.30 -9.25
N PRO A 26 3.96 -14.18 -8.36
CA PRO A 26 4.15 -14.94 -7.13
C PRO A 26 3.49 -14.35 -5.87
N TRP A 27 2.75 -13.24 -5.98
CA TRP A 27 2.20 -12.53 -4.83
C TRP A 27 1.13 -13.34 -4.11
N ARG A 28 1.22 -13.40 -2.77
CA ARG A 28 0.29 -14.13 -1.91
C ARG A 28 -0.27 -13.21 -0.83
N PRO A 29 -1.57 -13.29 -0.53
CA PRO A 29 -2.14 -12.50 0.55
C PRO A 29 -1.50 -12.91 1.88
N VAL A 30 -1.22 -11.91 2.71
CA VAL A 30 -0.65 -12.11 4.05
C VAL A 30 -1.78 -12.36 5.05
N GLY A 31 -1.62 -13.36 5.90
CA GLY A 31 -2.62 -13.75 6.89
C GLY A 31 -3.97 -14.08 6.26
N ARG A 32 -5.05 -13.44 6.74
CA ARG A 32 -6.42 -13.60 6.22
C ARG A 32 -6.80 -12.57 5.15
N GLY A 33 -5.83 -11.82 4.62
CA GLY A 33 -6.00 -10.81 3.57
C GLY A 33 -6.10 -9.39 4.10
N LEU A 34 -7.02 -9.12 5.04
CA LEU A 34 -7.27 -7.78 5.57
C LEU A 34 -6.90 -7.69 7.06
N ILE A 35 -6.11 -6.69 7.41
CA ILE A 35 -5.72 -6.35 8.80
C ILE A 35 -6.52 -5.10 9.21
N PRO A 36 -7.46 -5.20 10.16
CA PRO A 36 -8.25 -4.05 10.59
C PRO A 36 -7.40 -3.07 11.40
N VAL A 37 -7.38 -1.81 10.97
CA VAL A 37 -6.69 -0.70 11.64
C VAL A 37 -7.59 0.52 11.58
N GLY A 38 -8.46 0.66 12.58
CA GLY A 38 -9.41 1.77 12.65
C GLY A 38 -8.70 3.13 12.74
N GLY A 39 -9.11 4.06 11.88
CA GLY A 39 -8.56 5.41 11.83
C GLY A 39 -7.12 5.45 11.32
N LEU A 40 -6.76 4.54 10.40
CA LEU A 40 -5.44 4.50 9.79
C LEU A 40 -5.19 5.81 9.01
N LEU A 41 -4.08 6.45 9.33
CA LEU A 41 -3.64 7.73 8.77
C LEU A 41 -2.52 7.52 7.76
N GLY A 42 -1.63 6.55 7.97
CA GLY A 42 -0.56 6.22 7.04
C GLY A 42 0.19 4.94 7.42
N ILE A 43 1.05 4.49 6.51
CA ILE A 43 1.92 3.33 6.72
C ILE A 43 3.35 3.63 6.31
N GLY A 44 4.29 2.94 6.95
CA GLY A 44 5.70 2.96 6.59
C GLY A 44 6.32 1.57 6.74
N PHE A 45 7.45 1.34 6.06
CA PHE A 45 8.13 0.06 6.11
C PHE A 45 9.46 0.15 6.85
N ALA A 46 9.80 -0.92 7.55
CA ALA A 46 11.13 -1.18 8.09
C ALA A 46 11.52 -2.63 7.80
N VAL A 47 12.75 -3.01 8.14
CA VAL A 47 13.23 -4.39 8.05
C VAL A 47 13.55 -4.87 9.44
N HIS A 48 13.03 -6.04 9.81
CA HIS A 48 13.33 -6.66 11.09
C HIS A 48 14.84 -6.94 11.18
N PRO A 49 15.55 -6.49 12.22
CA PRO A 49 17.01 -6.59 12.30
C PRO A 49 17.50 -8.04 12.28
N ASP A 50 16.81 -8.94 12.98
CA ASP A 50 17.24 -10.35 13.09
C ASP A 50 16.75 -11.25 11.93
N THR A 51 15.49 -11.14 11.52
CA THR A 51 14.91 -12.03 10.50
C THR A 51 15.05 -11.51 9.07
N GLY A 52 15.29 -10.20 8.91
CA GLY A 52 15.25 -9.54 7.62
C GLY A 52 13.86 -9.49 6.98
N HIS A 53 12.79 -9.79 7.73
CA HIS A 53 11.41 -9.65 7.24
C HIS A 53 11.04 -8.19 7.05
N ASP A 54 10.20 -7.89 6.07
CA ASP A 54 9.57 -6.57 5.99
C ASP A 54 8.61 -6.41 7.17
N LEU A 55 8.72 -5.29 7.86
CA LEU A 55 7.78 -4.87 8.89
C LEU A 55 7.00 -3.67 8.38
N VAL A 56 5.72 -3.59 8.73
CA VAL A 56 4.88 -2.44 8.41
C VAL A 56 4.44 -1.74 9.68
N LEU A 57 4.83 -0.47 9.80
CA LEU A 57 4.33 0.45 10.79
C LEU A 57 3.01 1.02 10.29
N THR A 58 1.99 1.00 11.14
CA THR A 58 0.69 1.64 10.91
C THR A 58 0.54 2.81 11.87
N VAL A 59 0.29 4.01 11.35
CA VAL A 59 0.00 5.20 12.14
C VAL A 59 -1.50 5.42 12.12
N SER A 60 -2.17 5.27 13.27
CA SER A 60 -3.62 5.49 13.37
C SER A 60 -3.97 6.51 14.44
N SER A 61 -5.21 7.02 14.40
CA SER A 61 -5.72 7.98 15.37
C SER A 61 -5.78 7.48 16.83
N SER A 62 -5.53 6.19 17.05
CA SER A 62 -5.48 5.56 18.37
C SER A 62 -4.08 5.07 18.75
N GLY A 63 -3.05 5.55 18.03
CA GLY A 63 -1.64 5.20 18.23
C GLY A 63 -1.04 4.37 17.10
N HIS A 64 0.24 3.98 17.26
CA HIS A 64 1.01 3.27 16.24
C HIS A 64 1.03 1.77 16.48
N GLY A 65 1.10 0.97 15.41
CA GLY A 65 1.15 -0.49 15.47
C GLY A 65 2.20 -1.03 14.52
N LEU A 66 2.86 -2.12 14.88
CA LEU A 66 3.88 -2.75 14.05
C LEU A 66 3.47 -4.18 13.76
N PHE A 67 3.52 -4.56 12.48
CA PHE A 67 3.16 -5.89 12.02
C PHE A 67 4.31 -6.50 11.24
N ASP A 68 4.51 -7.81 11.37
CA ASP A 68 5.31 -8.58 10.44
C ASP A 68 4.53 -8.66 9.11
N ALA A 69 5.09 -8.12 8.04
CA ALA A 69 4.41 -8.00 6.76
C ALA A 69 4.48 -9.29 5.93
N VAL A 70 5.17 -10.32 6.40
CA VAL A 70 5.21 -11.68 5.84
C VAL A 70 4.14 -12.56 6.48
N THR A 71 3.97 -12.48 7.80
CA THR A 71 3.04 -13.33 8.55
C THR A 71 1.69 -12.66 8.83
N GLY A 72 1.65 -11.33 8.91
CA GLY A 72 0.50 -10.53 9.33
C GLY A 72 0.35 -10.45 10.85
N GLU A 73 1.31 -10.98 11.61
CA GLU A 73 1.29 -10.93 13.07
C GLU A 73 1.55 -9.51 13.58
N LYS A 74 0.78 -9.08 14.58
CA LYS A 74 1.03 -7.83 15.29
C LYS A 74 2.17 -8.04 16.29
N LEU A 75 3.28 -7.36 16.06
CA LEU A 75 4.47 -7.44 16.91
C LEU A 75 4.38 -6.45 18.08
N GLU A 76 3.91 -5.23 17.81
CA GLU A 76 3.89 -4.16 18.83
C GLU A 76 2.73 -3.19 18.68
N ARG A 77 2.42 -2.50 19.78
CA ARG A 77 1.41 -1.43 19.84
C ARG A 77 1.85 -0.32 20.78
N ALA A 78 1.93 0.90 20.27
CA ALA A 78 2.10 2.12 21.06
C ALA A 78 0.78 2.93 21.04
N TYR A 79 0.16 3.12 22.19
CA TYR A 79 -1.10 3.88 22.30
C TYR A 79 -0.88 5.39 22.31
N ASP A 80 0.28 5.84 22.79
CA ASP A 80 0.65 7.25 22.92
C ASP A 80 2.07 7.44 22.34
N PRO A 81 2.20 7.51 21.00
CA PRO A 81 3.49 7.67 20.34
C PRO A 81 4.05 9.08 20.62
N GLU A 82 5.38 9.19 20.71
CA GLU A 82 6.05 10.46 21.02
C GLU A 82 5.88 11.50 19.90
N GLU A 83 5.81 11.05 18.65
CA GLU A 83 5.80 11.90 17.46
C GLU A 83 4.94 11.25 16.36
N ASP A 84 4.10 12.05 15.71
CA ASP A 84 3.38 11.67 14.48
C ASP A 84 4.14 12.12 13.23
N PRO A 85 3.94 11.47 12.06
CA PRO A 85 4.68 11.76 10.84
C PRO A 85 4.10 12.97 10.07
N ASP A 86 3.71 14.04 10.77
CA ASP A 86 3.16 15.28 10.20
C ASP A 86 4.22 16.38 10.00
N GLY A 87 5.46 16.11 10.42
CA GLY A 87 6.63 16.96 10.21
C GLY A 87 7.17 16.96 8.76
N PRO A 88 8.22 17.75 8.48
CA PRO A 88 8.72 17.98 7.12
C PRO A 88 9.27 16.72 6.44
N ASP A 89 9.78 15.75 7.21
CA ASP A 89 10.33 14.50 6.69
C ASP A 89 9.28 13.39 6.57
N LEU A 90 8.02 13.67 6.97
CA LEU A 90 6.90 12.72 6.96
C LEU A 90 7.28 11.36 7.56
N SER A 91 7.99 11.38 8.69
CA SER A 91 8.53 10.19 9.34
C SER A 91 8.33 10.27 10.84
N CYS A 92 8.23 9.11 11.50
CA CYS A 92 8.21 9.01 12.95
C CYS A 92 9.16 7.89 13.43
N PRO A 93 9.53 7.85 14.72
CA PRO A 93 10.26 6.74 15.29
C PRO A 93 9.52 5.41 15.11
N GLY A 94 10.26 4.35 14.80
CA GLY A 94 9.72 2.99 14.85
C GLY A 94 9.37 2.57 16.29
N ILE A 95 8.78 1.39 16.43
CA ILE A 95 8.46 0.79 17.74
C ILE A 95 9.03 -0.63 17.83
N GLY A 96 9.19 -1.14 19.06
CA GLY A 96 9.80 -2.44 19.37
C GLY A 96 11.12 -2.71 18.64
N PRO A 97 11.20 -3.78 17.80
CA PRO A 97 12.47 -4.22 17.20
C PRO A 97 13.11 -3.17 16.27
N VAL A 98 12.35 -2.18 15.83
CA VAL A 98 12.81 -1.10 14.94
C VAL A 98 12.75 0.27 15.60
N ALA A 99 12.68 0.35 16.94
CA ALA A 99 12.63 1.62 17.68
C ALA A 99 13.82 2.56 17.44
N HIS A 100 14.94 2.04 16.95
CA HIS A 100 16.15 2.79 16.64
C HIS A 100 16.14 3.42 15.23
N VAL A 101 15.11 3.17 14.42
CA VAL A 101 14.99 3.65 13.04
C VAL A 101 13.87 4.67 12.93
N ARG A 102 14.09 5.74 12.17
CA ARG A 102 12.99 6.62 11.72
C ARG A 102 12.39 6.05 10.44
N ILE A 103 11.07 5.91 10.43
CA ILE A 103 10.32 5.28 9.36
C ILE A 103 9.58 6.36 8.57
N PRO A 104 9.90 6.58 7.29
CA PRO A 104 9.08 7.40 6.40
C PRO A 104 7.69 6.80 6.23
N VAL A 105 6.67 7.65 6.30
CA VAL A 105 5.27 7.25 6.27
C VAL A 105 4.59 7.87 5.05
N ALA A 106 3.83 7.05 4.35
CA ALA A 106 2.93 7.48 3.28
C ALA A 106 1.48 7.41 3.77
N GLY A 107 0.69 8.45 3.52
CA GLY A 107 -0.70 8.51 3.96
C GLY A 107 -1.32 9.89 3.89
N LEU A 108 -2.11 10.22 4.91
CA LEU A 108 -2.89 11.45 5.05
C LEU A 108 -2.07 12.73 4.86
N TRP A 109 -0.84 12.76 5.38
CA TRP A 109 0.05 13.92 5.30
C TRP A 109 0.91 13.95 4.03
N GLY A 110 0.72 13.00 3.11
CA GLY A 110 1.51 12.87 1.88
C GLY A 110 2.51 11.71 1.97
N GLY A 111 3.70 11.92 1.41
CA GLY A 111 4.75 10.92 1.33
C GLY A 111 4.57 9.97 0.13
N GLY A 112 5.33 8.88 0.12
CA GLY A 112 5.26 7.91 -0.96
C GLY A 112 5.92 6.58 -0.59
N LEU A 113 5.33 5.49 -1.09
CA LEU A 113 5.93 4.16 -1.07
C LEU A 113 6.57 3.88 -2.44
N HIS A 114 7.39 2.84 -2.51
CA HIS A 114 7.97 2.45 -3.80
C HIS A 114 6.87 2.00 -4.77
N THR A 115 6.86 2.56 -5.97
CA THR A 115 5.90 2.20 -7.02
C THR A 115 6.38 1.05 -7.90
N GLY A 116 7.64 0.63 -7.75
CA GLY A 116 8.23 -0.50 -8.46
C GLY A 116 8.88 -1.49 -7.51
N ALA A 117 8.85 -2.77 -7.88
CA ALA A 117 9.54 -3.85 -7.20
C ALA A 117 10.38 -4.68 -8.19
N ARG A 118 11.25 -5.53 -7.64
CA ARG A 118 12.10 -6.41 -8.44
C ARG A 118 11.27 -7.31 -9.34
N GLY A 119 11.75 -7.58 -10.56
CA GLY A 119 11.04 -8.43 -11.52
C GLY A 119 10.11 -7.67 -12.46
N GLY A 120 10.20 -6.33 -12.49
CA GLY A 120 9.42 -5.49 -13.40
C GLY A 120 8.00 -5.21 -12.91
N TRP A 121 7.67 -5.57 -11.67
CA TRP A 121 6.40 -5.22 -11.04
C TRP A 121 6.33 -3.73 -10.81
N GLY A 122 5.26 -3.11 -11.25
CA GLY A 122 4.90 -1.73 -10.96
C GLY A 122 3.49 -1.64 -10.42
N ILE A 123 3.20 -0.57 -9.69
CA ILE A 123 1.84 -0.17 -9.36
C ILE A 123 1.56 1.26 -9.79
N GLU A 124 0.29 1.53 -10.04
CA GLU A 124 -0.22 2.87 -10.28
C GLU A 124 -1.51 3.07 -9.49
N VAL A 125 -1.63 4.22 -8.84
CA VAL A 125 -2.83 4.62 -8.11
C VAL A 125 -3.54 5.67 -8.94
N ILE A 126 -4.79 5.37 -9.30
CA ILE A 126 -5.60 6.22 -10.17
C ILE A 126 -6.99 6.45 -9.57
N SER A 127 -7.62 7.55 -9.95
CA SER A 127 -8.97 7.90 -9.47
C SER A 127 -9.83 8.38 -10.65
N PRO A 128 -10.20 7.49 -11.59
CA PRO A 128 -11.02 7.87 -12.74
C PRO A 128 -12.37 8.46 -12.32
N GLU A 129 -12.92 7.97 -11.21
CA GLU A 129 -14.19 8.37 -10.63
C GLU A 129 -13.97 8.82 -9.18
N TRP A 130 -13.25 9.93 -8.99
CA TRP A 130 -12.93 10.46 -7.65
C TRP A 130 -14.18 10.50 -6.74
N PRO A 131 -14.10 10.06 -5.48
CA PRO A 131 -12.90 9.67 -4.72
C PRO A 131 -12.50 8.18 -4.81
N SER A 132 -13.04 7.43 -5.77
CA SER A 132 -12.85 5.98 -5.88
C SER A 132 -11.46 5.64 -6.44
N HIS A 133 -10.48 5.55 -5.55
CA HIS A 133 -9.11 5.18 -5.90
C HIS A 133 -9.05 3.71 -6.30
N ARG A 134 -8.29 3.43 -7.35
CA ARG A 134 -7.98 2.09 -7.83
C ARG A 134 -6.48 1.90 -7.79
N VAL A 135 -6.05 0.73 -7.30
CA VAL A 135 -4.65 0.33 -7.38
C VAL A 135 -4.53 -0.67 -8.53
N LEU A 136 -3.76 -0.30 -9.52
CA LEU A 136 -3.43 -1.13 -10.65
C LEU A 136 -2.03 -1.69 -10.47
N MET A 137 -1.83 -2.94 -10.85
CA MET A 137 -0.54 -3.61 -10.86
C MET A 137 -0.18 -3.97 -12.29
N THR A 138 1.08 -3.78 -12.68
CA THR A 138 1.56 -4.02 -14.04
C THR A 138 2.91 -4.74 -14.04
N THR A 139 3.13 -5.55 -15.08
CA THR A 139 4.46 -6.09 -15.46
C THR A 139 4.90 -5.63 -16.85
N GLY A 140 4.10 -4.78 -17.49
CA GLY A 140 4.25 -4.42 -18.90
C GLY A 140 3.55 -3.11 -19.26
N PRO A 141 3.35 -2.83 -20.55
CA PRO A 141 2.67 -1.63 -20.98
C PRO A 141 1.16 -1.69 -20.68
N TRP A 142 0.57 -0.59 -20.23
CA TRP A 142 -0.89 -0.44 -19.98
C TRP A 142 -1.77 -0.67 -21.22
N THR A 143 -1.18 -0.68 -22.41
CA THR A 143 -1.87 -1.03 -23.66
C THR A 143 -2.16 -2.52 -23.79
N GLY A 144 -1.59 -3.37 -22.91
CA GLY A 144 -1.78 -4.81 -22.85
C GLY A 144 -3.09 -5.27 -22.19
N GLU A 145 -3.33 -6.58 -22.20
CA GLU A 145 -4.58 -7.23 -21.78
C GLU A 145 -4.81 -7.15 -20.25
N HIS A 146 -6.03 -6.80 -19.83
CA HIS A 146 -6.42 -6.81 -18.40
C HIS A 146 -6.48 -8.24 -17.88
N GLY A 147 -5.94 -8.48 -16.68
CA GLY A 147 -5.81 -9.82 -16.10
C GLY A 147 -4.55 -10.57 -16.56
N LYS A 148 -3.70 -9.93 -17.39
CA LYS A 148 -2.46 -10.51 -17.90
C LYS A 148 -1.28 -9.55 -17.84
N ASP A 149 -1.37 -8.42 -18.54
CA ASP A 149 -0.29 -7.41 -18.58
C ASP A 149 -0.44 -6.41 -17.44
N TRP A 150 -1.69 -6.17 -17.04
CA TRP A 150 -2.04 -5.37 -15.87
C TRP A 150 -3.30 -5.89 -15.17
N HIS A 151 -3.41 -5.59 -13.89
CA HIS A 151 -4.45 -6.10 -12.99
C HIS A 151 -5.01 -4.95 -12.14
N HIS A 152 -6.33 -4.85 -12.04
CA HIS A 152 -6.97 -4.02 -11.02
C HIS A 152 -7.00 -4.82 -9.71
N ILE A 153 -6.12 -4.46 -8.75
CA ILE A 153 -5.89 -5.27 -7.54
C ILE A 153 -6.59 -4.74 -6.30
N PHE A 154 -7.02 -3.48 -6.32
CA PHE A 154 -7.76 -2.89 -5.22
C PHE A 154 -8.67 -1.76 -5.70
N HIS A 155 -9.87 -1.68 -5.13
CA HIS A 155 -10.85 -0.64 -5.39
C HIS A 155 -11.37 -0.05 -4.06
N ALA A 156 -11.11 1.23 -3.83
CA ALA A 156 -11.57 1.96 -2.64
C ALA A 156 -13.04 2.38 -2.80
N SER A 157 -13.98 1.51 -2.42
CA SER A 157 -15.43 1.76 -2.53
C SER A 157 -16.11 2.23 -1.23
N TRP A 158 -15.49 2.01 -0.08
CA TRP A 158 -16.14 2.21 1.22
C TRP A 158 -15.26 2.89 2.27
N SER A 159 -13.94 2.87 2.07
CA SER A 159 -12.96 3.45 2.98
C SER A 159 -11.99 4.33 2.20
N GLU A 160 -11.59 5.44 2.82
CA GLU A 160 -10.74 6.43 2.19
C GLU A 160 -9.35 5.86 1.95
N PHE A 161 -8.85 5.93 0.72
CA PHE A 161 -7.51 5.49 0.38
C PHE A 161 -6.44 6.31 1.11
N ARG A 162 -5.42 5.65 1.66
CA ARG A 162 -4.29 6.29 2.35
C ARG A 162 -3.00 6.17 1.55
N ALA A 163 -2.62 4.95 1.20
CA ALA A 163 -1.37 4.70 0.48
C ALA A 163 -1.39 3.34 -0.20
N ALA A 164 -0.57 3.18 -1.22
CA ALA A 164 -0.24 1.88 -1.80
C ALA A 164 1.21 1.88 -2.30
N GLY A 165 1.86 0.73 -2.23
CA GLY A 165 3.20 0.55 -2.75
C GLY A 165 3.96 -0.59 -2.11
N PHE A 166 5.18 -0.76 -2.60
CA PHE A 166 6.08 -1.80 -2.18
C PHE A 166 6.95 -1.35 -1.01
N SER A 167 7.29 -2.33 -0.18
CA SER A 167 8.41 -2.26 0.76
C SER A 167 9.73 -1.95 0.05
N PRO A 168 10.73 -1.37 0.76
CA PRO A 168 12.06 -1.12 0.20
C PRO A 168 12.77 -2.37 -0.30
N THR A 169 12.48 -3.56 0.25
CA THR A 169 13.05 -4.82 -0.25
C THR A 169 12.34 -5.34 -1.51
N GLY A 170 11.18 -4.76 -1.85
CA GLY A 170 10.36 -5.15 -2.99
C GLY A 170 9.65 -6.49 -2.81
N ARG A 171 9.63 -7.06 -1.59
CA ARG A 171 9.01 -8.37 -1.32
C ARG A 171 7.61 -8.29 -0.75
N THR A 172 7.23 -7.13 -0.23
CA THR A 172 5.88 -6.85 0.26
C THR A 172 5.23 -5.72 -0.53
N LEU A 173 3.96 -5.89 -0.89
CA LEU A 173 3.04 -4.90 -1.45
C LEU A 173 1.97 -4.58 -0.40
N ALA A 174 1.73 -3.30 -0.16
CA ALA A 174 0.68 -2.83 0.74
C ALA A 174 -0.34 -1.95 0.03
N VAL A 175 -1.60 -2.04 0.49
CA VAL A 175 -2.64 -1.07 0.23
C VAL A 175 -3.32 -0.73 1.56
N ALA A 176 -3.33 0.55 1.91
CA ALA A 176 -3.89 1.08 3.14
C ALA A 176 -5.09 1.98 2.85
N THR A 177 -6.15 1.79 3.63
CA THR A 177 -7.32 2.68 3.69
C THR A 177 -7.40 3.34 5.07
N SER A 178 -8.46 4.09 5.37
CA SER A 178 -8.66 4.67 6.70
C SER A 178 -9.16 3.67 7.75
N SER A 179 -9.45 2.42 7.36
CA SER A 179 -9.99 1.38 8.23
C SER A 179 -9.16 0.10 8.28
N ASP A 180 -8.29 -0.12 7.30
CA ASP A 180 -7.62 -1.40 7.14
C ASP A 180 -6.35 -1.32 6.29
N LEU A 181 -5.56 -2.37 6.43
CA LEU A 181 -4.34 -2.62 5.69
C LEU A 181 -4.44 -3.99 5.02
N THR A 182 -4.22 -4.02 3.71
CA THR A 182 -4.13 -5.24 2.91
C THR A 182 -2.68 -5.43 2.46
N LEU A 183 -2.14 -6.62 2.65
CA LEU A 183 -0.74 -6.94 2.36
C LEU A 183 -0.64 -8.18 1.46
N TRP A 184 0.31 -8.14 0.53
CA TRP A 184 0.74 -9.29 -0.24
C TRP A 184 2.26 -9.44 -0.19
N THR A 185 2.75 -10.66 -0.19
CA THR A 185 4.18 -10.95 -0.10
C THR A 185 4.63 -11.99 -1.12
N VAL A 186 5.91 -11.87 -1.51
CA VAL A 186 6.68 -12.83 -2.31
C VAL A 186 7.83 -13.34 -1.45
N ALA A 187 7.49 -14.19 -0.47
CA ALA A 187 8.45 -14.83 0.43
C ALA A 187 9.51 -15.63 -0.33
#